data_AF-A0A7R9W7L9-F1
#
_entry.id   AF-A0A7R9W7L9-F1
#
_cell.length_a   1.000
_cell.length_b   1.000
_cell.length_c   1.000
_cell.angle_alpha   90.00
_cell.angle_beta   90.00
_cell.angle_gamma   90.00
#
_symmetry.space_group_name_H-M   'P 1'
#
loop_
_entity.id
_entity.type
_entity.pdbx_description
1 polymer ?
#
loop_
_entity_poly.entity_id
_entity_poly.type
_entity_poly.pdbx_seq_one_letter_code
_entity_poly.pdbx_strand_id
1 'polypeptide(L)'
;ELGYAVVMNLFTIWCFCALYEVARELEKPFQNVPNDLPLNNFQHQFNEALITMYCGFHPDAWWEIEGEVTTPKKGRHLPADGENAKSMEKAVSKSRNAQDTARAQDEVMKEEV
;
A
#
# COMPACT_ATOMS: atom_id res chain seq x y z
N GLU A 1 -9.99 -32.61 45.86
CA GLU A 1 -9.24 -33.41 44.86
C GLU A 1 -9.85 -33.34 43.46
N LEU A 2 -11.17 -33.47 43.29
CA LEU A 2 -11.84 -33.37 41.97
C LEU A 2 -11.53 -32.08 41.19
N GLY A 3 -11.50 -30.92 41.86
CA GLY A 3 -11.21 -29.64 41.21
C GLY A 3 -9.82 -29.57 40.57
N TYR A 4 -8.81 -30.20 41.18
CA TYR A 4 -7.46 -30.24 40.62
C TYR A 4 -7.42 -31.06 39.33
N ALA A 5 -8.11 -32.20 39.30
CA ALA A 5 -8.23 -33.03 38.10
C ALA A 5 -8.96 -32.28 36.96
N VAL A 6 -10.00 -31.51 37.27
CA VAL A 6 -10.73 -30.70 36.29
C VAL A 6 -9.83 -29.59 35.72
N VAL A 7 -9.10 -28.87 36.58
CA VAL A 7 -8.19 -27.79 36.15
C VAL A 7 -7.08 -28.33 35.26
N MET A 8 -6.45 -29.44 35.64
CA MET A 8 -5.37 -30.04 34.84
C MET A 8 -5.87 -30.54 33.47
N ASN A 9 -7.08 -31.11 33.40
CA ASN A 9 -7.67 -31.53 32.13
C ASN A 9 -8.02 -30.33 31.24
N LEU A 10 -8.67 -29.30 31.80
CA LEU A 10 -8.99 -28.08 31.06
C LEU A 10 -7.73 -27.37 30.57
N PHE A 11 -6.70 -27.30 31.41
CA PHE A 11 -5.41 -26.72 31.03
C PHE A 11 -4.75 -27.51 29.89
N THR A 12 -4.80 -28.84 29.94
CA THR A 12 -4.24 -29.69 28.88
C THR A 12 -4.97 -29.48 27.56
N ILE A 13 -6.31 -29.50 27.56
CA ILE A 13 -7.13 -29.25 26.37
C ILE A 13 -6.87 -27.83 25.84
N TRP A 14 -6.78 -26.84 26.73
CA TRP A 14 -6.51 -25.46 26.34
C TRP A 14 -5.15 -25.32 25.65
N CYS A 15 -4.09 -25.95 26.18
CA CYS A 15 -2.79 -25.98 25.53
C CYS A 15 -2.84 -26.61 24.14
N PHE A 16 -3.57 -27.72 23.96
CA PHE A 16 -3.74 -28.34 22.65
C PHE A 16 -4.51 -27.44 21.66
N CYS A 17 -5.62 -26.83 22.09
CA CYS A 17 -6.39 -25.90 21.27
C CYS A 17 -5.57 -24.67 20.89
N ALA A 18 -4.81 -24.10 21.82
CA ALA A 18 -3.96 -22.95 21.56
C ALA A 18 -2.89 -23.25 20.51
N LEU A 19 -2.20 -24.40 20.63
CA LEU A 19 -1.21 -24.83 19.64
C LEU A 19 -1.83 -25.06 18.26
N TYR A 20 -3.03 -25.64 18.21
CA TYR A 20 -3.74 -25.88 16.96
C TYR A 20 -4.12 -24.59 16.25
N GLU A 21 -4.67 -23.60 16.95
CA GLU A 21 -5.04 -22.31 16.35
C GLU A 21 -3.81 -21.54 15.85
N VAL A 22 -2.72 -21.52 16.62
CA VAL A 22 -1.46 -20.88 16.19
C VAL A 22 -0.92 -21.54 14.92
N ALA A 23 -0.94 -22.88 14.84
CA ALA A 23 -0.50 -23.59 13.64
C ALA A 23 -1.38 -23.24 12.42
N ARG A 24 -2.69 -23.08 12.61
CA ARG A 24 -3.65 -22.74 11.56
C ARG A 24 -3.48 -21.30 11.05
N GLU A 25 -3.20 -20.35 11.94
CA GLU A 25 -2.89 -18.97 11.58
C GLU A 25 -1.59 -18.90 10.76
N LEU A 26 -0.55 -19.61 11.20
CA LEU A 26 0.74 -19.65 10.50
C LEU A 26 0.69 -20.32 9.12
N GLU A 27 -0.29 -21.18 8.85
CA GLU A 27 -0.46 -21.81 7.54
C GLU A 27 -0.83 -20.79 6.44
N LYS A 28 -1.50 -19.69 6.82
CA LYS A 28 -1.96 -18.67 5.87
C LYS A 28 -1.56 -17.26 6.31
N PRO A 29 -0.25 -16.93 6.27
CA PRO A 29 0.29 -15.71 6.88
C PRO A 29 0.07 -14.43 6.06
N PHE A 30 -0.73 -14.49 4.98
CA PHE A 30 -0.91 -13.38 4.04
C PHE A 30 -2.34 -12.84 4.02
N GLN A 31 -3.12 -13.09 5.08
CA GLN A 31 -4.44 -12.49 5.19
C GLN A 31 -4.34 -11.13 5.88
N ASN A 32 -5.47 -10.42 5.97
CA ASN A 32 -5.55 -9.13 6.64
C ASN A 32 -5.97 -9.30 8.10
N VAL A 33 -5.22 -10.13 8.83
CA VAL A 33 -5.42 -10.41 10.26
C VAL A 33 -4.31 -9.71 11.05
N PRO A 34 -4.53 -9.24 12.29
CA PRO A 34 -3.55 -8.46 13.04
C PRO A 34 -2.16 -9.11 13.24
N ASN A 35 -2.08 -10.44 13.22
CA ASN A 35 -0.84 -11.20 13.41
C ASN A 35 -0.19 -11.68 12.10
N ASP A 36 -0.77 -11.32 10.96
CA ASP A 36 -0.27 -11.72 9.63
C ASP A 36 0.77 -10.71 9.09
N LEU A 37 1.50 -11.12 8.05
CA LEU A 37 2.51 -10.26 7.44
C LEU A 37 1.84 -9.04 6.75
N PRO A 38 2.32 -7.81 7.03
CA PRO A 38 1.78 -6.61 6.42
C PRO A 38 2.32 -6.43 4.98
N LEU A 39 1.88 -7.30 4.06
CA LEU A 39 2.38 -7.35 2.68
C LEU A 39 2.22 -6.03 1.93
N ASN A 40 1.11 -5.31 2.18
CA ASN A 40 0.86 -4.00 1.58
C ASN A 40 1.91 -2.95 2.03
N ASN A 41 2.35 -3.02 3.29
CA ASN A 41 3.37 -2.11 3.80
C ASN A 41 4.74 -2.42 3.15
N PHE A 42 5.08 -3.71 3.01
CA PHE A 42 6.32 -4.09 2.30
C PHE A 42 6.30 -3.69 0.83
N GLN A 43 5.17 -3.84 0.14
CA GLN A 43 5.03 -3.40 -1.24
C GLN A 43 5.18 -1.89 -1.38
N HIS A 44 4.59 -1.13 -0.46
CA HIS A 44 4.73 0.33 -0.43
C HIS A 44 6.19 0.74 -0.23
N GLN A 45 6.87 0.17 0.77
CA GLN A 45 8.29 0.44 1.05
C GLN A 45 9.19 0.07 -0.13
N PHE A 46 8.92 -1.04 -0.81
CA PHE A 46 9.67 -1.44 -2.00
C PHE A 46 9.49 -0.43 -3.14
N ASN A 47 8.25 0.01 -3.39
CA ASN A 47 7.97 1.01 -4.43
C ASN A 47 8.64 2.36 -4.11
N GLU A 48 8.64 2.79 -2.85
CA GLU A 48 9.33 4.01 -2.43
C GLU A 48 10.85 3.91 -2.59
N ALA A 49 11.43 2.75 -2.26
CA ALA A 49 12.86 2.51 -2.45
C ALA A 49 13.25 2.56 -3.94
N LEU A 50 12.43 2.01 -4.84
CA LEU A 50 12.64 2.12 -6.28
C LEU A 50 12.63 3.58 -6.74
N ILE A 51 11.61 4.35 -6.36
CA ILE A 51 11.52 5.77 -6.69
C ILE A 51 12.78 6.51 -6.20
N THR A 52 13.21 6.25 -4.96
CA THR A 52 14.39 6.88 -4.37
C THR A 52 15.68 6.51 -5.13
N MET A 53 15.83 5.25 -5.54
CA MET A 53 16.99 4.78 -6.31
C MET A 53 17.08 5.45 -7.69
N TYR A 54 15.96 5.56 -8.41
CA TYR A 54 15.93 6.14 -9.76
C TYR A 54 15.93 7.68 -9.75
N CYS A 55 15.33 8.32 -8.74
CA CYS A 55 15.31 9.78 -8.64
C CYS A 55 16.56 10.37 -7.96
N GLY A 56 17.39 9.57 -7.28
CA GLY A 56 18.58 10.01 -6.57
C GLY A 56 19.88 10.06 -7.38
N PHE A 57 19.98 9.32 -8.50
CA PHE A 57 21.20 9.23 -9.31
C PHE A 57 20.94 9.77 -10.73
N HIS A 58 20.79 11.09 -10.85
CA HIS A 58 20.76 11.74 -12.16
C HIS A 58 22.23 12.02 -12.58
N PRO A 59 22.75 11.44 -13.68
CA PRO A 59 24.15 11.62 -14.11
C PRO A 59 24.50 13.09 -14.43
N ASP A 60 23.49 13.95 -14.53
CA ASP A 60 23.58 15.39 -14.77
C ASP A 60 23.74 16.21 -13.47
N ALA A 61 23.76 15.57 -12.30
CA ALA A 61 23.93 16.25 -11.00
C ALA A 61 25.40 16.59 -10.66
N TRP A 62 26.37 15.99 -11.35
CA TRP A 62 27.81 16.20 -11.09
C TRP A 62 28.56 16.77 -12.29
N TRP A 63 27.89 16.99 -13.42
CA TRP A 63 28.52 17.67 -14.55
C TRP A 63 28.44 19.18 -14.32
N GLU A 64 29.43 19.73 -13.62
CA GLU A 64 29.68 21.17 -13.64
C GLU A 64 30.17 21.52 -15.05
N ILE A 65 29.30 22.11 -15.86
CA ILE A 65 29.71 22.71 -17.14
C ILE A 65 30.52 23.95 -16.77
N GLU A 66 31.85 23.86 -16.85
CA GLU A 66 32.77 25.01 -16.72
C GLU A 66 32.41 26.06 -17.79
N GLY A 67 31.55 27.01 -17.43
CA GLY A 67 31.09 28.05 -18.36
C GLY A 67 29.87 28.84 -17.91
N GLU A 68 29.05 28.34 -16.97
CA GLU A 68 27.92 29.12 -16.44
C GLU A 68 28.33 29.96 -15.22
N VAL A 69 28.25 31.28 -15.41
CA VAL A 69 28.40 32.29 -14.36
C VAL A 69 27.44 31.97 -13.22
N THR A 70 28.02 31.66 -12.07
CA THR A 70 27.35 31.47 -10.79
C THR A 70 26.33 32.58 -10.52
N THR A 71 25.04 32.24 -10.60
CA THR A 71 24.08 32.80 -9.64
C THR A 71 23.80 31.70 -8.63
N PRO A 72 23.83 31.99 -7.32
CA PRO A 72 23.43 30.99 -6.34
C PRO A 72 22.00 30.62 -6.68
N LYS A 73 21.73 29.34 -6.97
CA LYS A 73 20.38 28.81 -7.14
C LYS A 73 19.64 28.94 -5.80
N LYS A 74 19.17 30.15 -5.54
CA LYS A 74 18.15 30.50 -4.56
C LYS A 74 16.97 29.59 -4.88
N GLY A 75 16.55 28.83 -3.88
CA GLY A 75 15.70 27.67 -4.04
C GLY A 75 14.48 27.89 -4.95
N ARG A 76 14.05 26.78 -5.56
CA ARG A 76 12.76 26.60 -6.24
C ARG A 76 12.47 27.56 -7.40
N HIS A 77 12.52 27.01 -8.60
CA HIS A 77 11.36 27.10 -9.47
C HIS A 77 10.86 25.67 -9.74
N LEU A 78 9.86 25.25 -8.98
CA LEU A 78 8.95 24.21 -9.47
C LEU A 78 8.33 24.77 -10.76
N PRO A 79 8.20 23.98 -11.84
CA PRO A 79 7.40 24.39 -12.98
C PRO A 79 6.00 24.71 -12.43
N ALA A 80 5.53 25.95 -12.65
CA ALA A 80 4.26 26.44 -12.15
C ALA A 80 3.15 25.39 -12.29
N ASP A 81 2.68 24.93 -11.12
CA ASP A 81 1.80 23.78 -10.89
C ASP A 81 0.34 23.99 -11.36
N GLY A 82 0.13 24.63 -12.53
CA GLY A 82 -1.20 25.07 -12.97
C GLY A 82 -1.84 24.23 -14.09
N GLU A 83 -1.04 23.73 -15.03
CA GLU A 83 -1.58 23.06 -16.24
C GLU A 83 -1.64 21.55 -16.06
N ASN A 84 -0.66 20.95 -15.38
CA ASN A 84 -0.63 19.51 -15.12
C ASN A 84 -1.65 19.09 -14.05
N ALA A 85 -1.91 19.94 -13.04
CA ALA A 85 -2.95 19.69 -12.04
C ALA A 85 -4.36 19.67 -12.67
N LYS A 86 -4.67 20.61 -13.56
CA LYS A 86 -5.94 20.64 -14.31
C LYS A 86 -6.06 19.45 -15.26
N SER A 87 -4.96 19.04 -15.90
CA SER A 87 -4.95 17.87 -16.78
C SER A 87 -5.18 16.57 -15.98
N MET A 88 -4.58 16.45 -14.80
CA MET A 88 -4.75 15.29 -13.91
C MET A 88 -6.14 15.27 -13.24
N GLU A 89 -6.68 16.41 -12.82
CA GLU A 89 -8.04 16.52 -12.28
C GLU A 89 -9.10 16.20 -13.35
N LYS A 90 -8.86 16.62 -14.60
CA LYS A 90 -9.71 16.28 -15.75
C LYS A 90 -9.60 14.80 -16.13
N ALA A 91 -8.43 14.18 -15.98
CA ALA A 91 -8.25 12.75 -16.19
C ALA A 91 -8.91 11.90 -15.08
N VAL A 92 -8.75 12.31 -13.81
CA VAL A 92 -9.35 11.62 -12.65
C VAL A 92 -10.87 11.73 -12.64
N SER A 93 -11.43 12.91 -12.97
CA SER A 93 -12.88 13.09 -13.09
C SER A 93 -13.48 12.31 -14.26
N LYS A 94 -12.76 12.21 -15.39
CA LYS A 94 -13.17 11.36 -16.53
C LYS A 94 -13.21 9.88 -16.15
N SER A 95 -12.22 9.39 -15.39
CA SER A 95 -12.18 7.99 -14.94
C SER A 95 -13.25 7.67 -13.91
N ARG A 96 -13.54 8.58 -12.96
CA ARG A 96 -14.64 8.41 -11.98
C ARG A 96 -16.00 8.29 -12.66
N ASN A 97 -16.32 9.21 -13.58
CA ASN A 97 -17.59 9.18 -14.29
C ASN A 97 -17.76 7.92 -15.15
N ALA A 98 -16.68 7.42 -15.76
CA ALA A 98 -16.71 6.16 -16.50
C ALA A 98 -17.02 4.95 -15.59
N GLN A 99 -16.46 4.95 -14.38
CA GLN A 99 -16.66 3.87 -13.41
C GLN A 99 -18.08 3.88 -12.81
N ASP A 100 -18.64 5.07 -12.56
CA ASP A 100 -20.01 5.23 -12.07
C ASP A 100 -21.05 4.86 -13.15
N THR A 101 -20.75 5.14 -14.42
CA THR A 101 -21.61 4.74 -15.54
C THR A 101 -21.60 3.22 -15.75
N ALA A 102 -20.44 2.58 -15.62
CA ALA A 102 -20.31 1.12 -15.69
C ALA A 102 -21.04 0.41 -14.54
N ARG A 103 -21.00 0.99 -13.33
CA ARG A 103 -21.72 0.47 -12.17
C ARG A 103 -23.25 0.61 -12.32
N ALA A 104 -23.72 1.75 -12.84
CA ALA A 104 -25.15 1.93 -13.11
C ALA A 104 -25.68 0.97 -14.18
N GLN A 105 -24.88 0.68 -15.23
CA GLN A 105 -25.25 -0.33 -16.23
C GLN A 105 -25.31 -1.75 -15.65
N ASP A 106 -24.41 -2.10 -14.74
CA ASP A 106 -24.42 -3.40 -14.07
C ASP A 106 -25.60 -3.55 -13.10
N GLU A 107 -26.04 -2.46 -12.45
CA GLU A 107 -27.23 -2.48 -11.59
C GLU A 107 -28.53 -2.56 -12.40
N VAL A 108 -28.64 -1.87 -13.54
CA VAL A 108 -29.82 -1.98 -14.43
C VAL A 108 -29.93 -3.38 -15.07
N MET A 109 -28.79 -4.00 -15.42
CA MET A 109 -28.79 -5.36 -15.99
C MET A 109 -29.19 -6.44 -14.97
N LYS A 110 -29.07 -6.15 -13.66
CA LYS A 110 -29.52 -7.04 -12.58
C LYS A 110 -31.00 -6.90 -12.24
N GLU A 111 -31.66 -5.80 -12.63
CA GLU A 111 -33.11 -5.61 -12.44
C GLU A 111 -33.96 -6.12 -13.63
N GLU A 112 -33.36 -6.29 -14.82
CA GLU A 112 -34.07 -6.83 -16.01
C GLU A 112 -34.05 -8.37 -16.14
N VAL A 113 -33.47 -9.11 -15.17
CA VAL A 113 -33.45 -10.59 -15.12
C VAL A 113 -34.22 -11.10 -13.90
#